data_AF-B4JE56-F1
#
_entry.id   AF-B4JE56-F1
#
_cell.length_a   1.000
_cell.length_b   1.000
_cell.length_c   1.000
_cell.angle_alpha   90.00
_cell.angle_beta   90.00
_cell.angle_gamma   90.00
#
_symmetry.space_group_name_H-M   'P 1'
#
loop_
_entity.id
_entity.type
_entity.pdbx_description
1 polymer ?
#
loop_
_entity_poly.entity_id
_entity_poly.type
_entity_poly.pdbx_seq_one_letter_code
_entity_poly.pdbx_strand_id
1 'polypeptide(L)'
;MSARSLRERPQRKETTDDNSATEAEKKRKGKKKGCYYTKNSAYDLYGNIRYSDLDVCDCMNDECSGCWYECRICGSTRCGPQCRVNRKFFYETIVYDGKDLTISNKHLPGKM
;
A
#
# COMPACT_ATOMS: atom_id res chain seq x y z
N MET A 1 26.62 10.22 13.64
CA MET A 1 26.10 9.58 12.42
C MET A 1 24.64 9.98 12.28
N SER A 2 24.29 10.85 11.33
CA SER A 2 22.92 11.37 11.21
C SER A 2 22.04 10.30 10.57
N ALA A 3 21.08 9.75 11.30
CA ALA A 3 20.08 8.84 10.75
C ALA A 3 19.33 9.57 9.64
N ARG A 4 19.38 9.03 8.41
CA ARG A 4 18.56 9.55 7.31
C ARG A 4 17.11 9.25 7.68
N SER A 5 16.32 10.30 7.95
CA SER A 5 14.89 10.16 8.20
C SER A 5 14.25 9.57 6.95
N LEU A 6 13.85 8.30 7.04
CA LEU A 6 13.08 7.61 6.00
C LEU A 6 11.74 8.34 5.82
N ARG A 7 11.25 8.40 4.58
CA ARG A 7 10.03 9.15 4.27
C ARG A 7 8.83 8.30 4.66
N GLU A 8 8.32 8.49 5.87
CA GLU A 8 7.21 7.70 6.36
C GLU A 8 5.92 7.93 5.56
N ARG A 9 5.30 6.82 5.19
CA ARG A 9 4.02 6.83 4.51
C ARG A 9 2.91 7.18 5.50
N PRO A 10 1.99 8.11 5.17
CA PRO A 10 0.79 8.33 5.97
C PRO A 10 -0.03 7.04 6.05
N GLN A 11 -0.27 6.53 7.25
CA GLN A 11 -1.22 5.44 7.49
C GLN A 11 -2.65 5.99 7.59
N ARG A 12 -3.64 5.14 7.29
CA ARG A 12 -5.05 5.44 7.57
C ARG A 12 -5.19 5.45 9.10
N LYS A 13 -5.63 6.58 9.69
CA LYS A 13 -5.94 6.63 11.12
C LYS A 13 -7.08 5.66 11.41
N GLU A 14 -6.89 4.70 12.31
CA GLU A 14 -7.99 3.94 12.89
C GLU A 14 -8.80 4.89 13.77
N THR A 15 -10.07 5.08 13.44
CA THR A 15 -11.00 5.82 14.30
C THR A 15 -11.34 4.92 15.48
N THR A 16 -10.62 5.07 16.59
CA THR A 16 -11.18 4.73 17.89
C THR A 16 -12.25 5.78 18.17
N ASP A 17 -13.51 5.38 18.31
CA ASP A 17 -14.63 6.25 18.69
C ASP A 17 -14.36 6.85 20.09
N ASP A 18 -13.60 7.93 20.15
CA ASP A 18 -13.56 8.82 21.30
C ASP A 18 -14.02 10.21 20.84
N ASN A 19 -15.25 10.52 21.21
CA ASN A 19 -15.97 11.71 20.82
C ASN A 19 -15.37 12.95 21.49
N SER A 20 -14.44 13.59 20.79
CA SER A 20 -14.09 14.99 21.03
C SER A 20 -13.73 15.67 19.70
N ALA A 21 -14.77 15.94 18.91
CA ALA A 21 -14.67 16.78 17.74
C ALA A 21 -14.31 18.22 18.15
N THR A 22 -13.06 18.64 17.93
CA THR A 22 -12.75 20.07 17.78
C THR A 22 -12.70 20.43 16.29
N GLU A 23 -13.58 21.35 15.92
CA GLU A 23 -13.83 21.98 14.62
C GLU A 23 -12.60 22.74 14.06
N ALA A 24 -11.45 22.07 13.84
CA ALA A 24 -10.24 22.71 13.32
C ALA A 24 -9.52 21.97 12.17
N GLU A 25 -9.86 20.71 11.88
CA GLU A 25 -9.08 19.87 10.93
C GLU A 25 -9.59 19.85 9.47
N LYS A 26 -10.52 20.72 9.06
CA LYS A 26 -11.03 20.73 7.66
C LYS A 26 -10.16 21.47 6.65
N LYS A 27 -9.02 22.07 7.02
CA LYS A 27 -8.22 22.95 6.11
C LYS A 27 -6.76 22.54 5.89
N ARG A 28 -6.48 21.31 5.47
CA ARG A 28 -5.21 21.00 4.74
C ARG A 28 -5.40 19.96 3.62
N LYS A 29 -6.39 20.14 2.74
CA LYS A 29 -6.40 19.49 1.41
C LYS A 29 -5.35 20.16 0.51
N GLY A 30 -4.07 19.94 0.83
CA GLY A 30 -2.99 20.16 -0.12
C GLY A 30 -3.16 19.17 -1.26
N LYS A 31 -3.60 19.66 -2.42
CA LYS A 31 -3.71 18.92 -3.67
C LYS A 31 -2.30 18.42 -4.03
N LYS A 32 -1.94 17.19 -3.61
CA LYS A 32 -0.70 16.52 -4.02
C LYS A 32 -0.76 16.35 -5.54
N LYS A 33 -0.20 17.33 -6.27
CA LYS A 33 0.02 17.27 -7.70
C LYS A 33 0.93 16.07 -7.98
N GLY A 34 0.42 15.05 -8.67
CA GLY A 34 1.24 13.96 -9.19
C GLY A 34 0.71 12.53 -9.02
N CYS A 35 -0.40 12.31 -8.30
CA CYS A 35 -0.95 10.97 -8.16
C CYS A 35 -2.28 10.87 -8.93
N TYR A 36 -2.23 10.29 -10.12
CA TYR A 36 -3.42 9.92 -10.90
C TYR A 36 -4.11 8.75 -10.20
N TYR A 37 -4.80 9.03 -9.09
CA TYR A 37 -5.62 8.05 -8.40
C TYR A 37 -6.83 7.74 -9.29
N THR A 38 -6.76 6.65 -10.05
CA THR A 38 -7.91 6.17 -10.81
C THR A 38 -8.86 5.44 -9.86
N LYS A 39 -10.17 5.74 -9.94
CA LYS A 39 -11.22 5.04 -9.16
C LYS A 39 -11.18 3.52 -9.33
N ASN A 40 -10.60 3.02 -10.43
CA ASN A 40 -10.46 1.60 -10.78
C ASN A 40 -9.06 1.03 -10.48
N SER A 41 -8.31 1.60 -9.53
CA SER A 41 -7.03 1.00 -9.12
C SER A 41 -7.26 -0.20 -8.20
N ALA A 42 -6.30 -1.11 -8.14
CA ALA A 42 -6.31 -2.26 -7.24
C ALA A 42 -6.14 -1.84 -5.76
N TYR A 43 -5.46 -0.71 -5.52
CA TYR A 43 -5.10 -0.24 -4.17
C TYR A 43 -5.57 1.18 -3.91
N ASP A 44 -5.93 1.47 -2.67
CA ASP A 44 -6.35 2.80 -2.24
C ASP A 44 -5.18 3.82 -2.20
N LEU A 45 -5.45 5.04 -1.68
CA LEU A 45 -4.43 6.09 -1.59
C LEU A 45 -3.31 5.74 -0.59
N TYR A 46 -3.59 4.84 0.34
CA TYR A 46 -2.70 4.31 1.36
C TYR A 46 -2.10 2.96 0.94
N GLY A 47 -2.31 2.54 -0.31
CA GLY A 47 -1.69 1.36 -0.92
C GLY A 47 -2.19 0.06 -0.32
N ASN A 48 -3.34 0.12 0.35
CA ASN A 48 -4.06 -1.02 0.87
C ASN A 48 -4.94 -1.58 -0.24
N ILE A 49 -5.17 -2.88 -0.21
CA ILE A 49 -6.02 -3.58 -1.17
C ILE A 49 -7.45 -3.05 -1.04
N ARG A 50 -8.07 -2.54 -2.12
CA ARG A 50 -9.35 -1.82 -2.01
C ARG A 50 -10.53 -2.65 -1.48
N TYR A 51 -10.51 -3.96 -1.69
CA TYR A 51 -11.66 -4.81 -1.33
C TYR A 51 -11.54 -5.39 0.10
N SER A 52 -10.33 -5.49 0.65
CA SER A 52 -10.05 -6.07 1.98
C SER A 52 -9.42 -5.10 2.97
N ASP A 53 -9.04 -3.89 2.52
CA ASP A 53 -8.33 -2.87 3.28
C ASP A 53 -6.97 -3.31 3.88
N LEU A 54 -6.46 -4.48 3.48
CA LEU A 54 -5.18 -5.02 3.97
C LEU A 54 -3.96 -4.38 3.29
N ASP A 55 -2.89 -4.13 4.06
CA ASP A 55 -1.61 -3.63 3.57
C ASP A 55 -0.59 -4.77 3.37
N VAL A 56 -0.82 -5.62 2.36
CA VAL A 56 0.05 -6.78 2.08
C VAL A 56 1.09 -6.45 1.02
N CYS A 57 2.33 -6.87 1.24
CA CYS A 57 3.43 -6.73 0.28
C CYS A 57 3.27 -7.71 -0.90
N ASP A 58 3.84 -7.37 -2.05
CA ASP A 58 3.79 -8.19 -3.26
C ASP A 58 4.47 -9.57 -3.11
N CYS A 59 5.27 -9.76 -2.07
CA CYS A 59 5.85 -11.06 -1.71
C CYS A 59 4.86 -12.00 -1.00
N MET A 60 3.60 -11.60 -0.81
CA MET A 60 2.53 -12.40 -0.22
C MET A 60 2.76 -12.80 1.26
N ASN A 61 3.70 -12.13 1.93
CA ASN A 61 3.92 -12.24 3.37
C ASN A 61 3.24 -11.07 4.09
N ASP A 62 2.34 -11.39 5.02
CA ASP A 62 1.52 -10.43 5.75
C ASP A 62 2.35 -9.66 6.80
N GLU A 63 3.45 -10.25 7.29
CA GLU A 63 4.38 -9.63 8.25
C GLU A 63 5.55 -8.88 7.57
N CYS A 64 5.49 -8.70 6.25
CA CYS A 64 6.58 -8.10 5.50
C CYS A 64 6.74 -6.60 5.81
N SER A 65 7.94 -6.20 6.25
CA SER A 65 8.33 -4.79 6.41
C SER A 65 8.52 -4.06 5.07
N GLY A 66 8.71 -4.80 3.98
CA GLY A 66 8.83 -4.32 2.60
C GLY A 66 10.01 -4.96 1.88
N CYS A 67 9.78 -5.44 0.66
CA CYS A 67 10.82 -6.09 -0.17
C CYS A 67 11.61 -5.12 -1.03
N TRP A 68 11.14 -3.88 -1.16
CA TRP A 68 11.66 -2.91 -2.11
C TRP A 68 12.17 -1.67 -1.39
N TYR A 69 13.03 -0.92 -2.07
CA TYR A 69 13.42 0.42 -1.62
C TYR A 69 12.22 1.36 -1.56
N GLU A 70 12.38 2.46 -0.82
CA GLU A 70 11.34 3.48 -0.69
C GLU A 70 10.81 3.93 -2.05
N CYS A 71 9.50 3.78 -2.24
CA CYS A 71 8.84 4.22 -3.45
C CYS A 71 8.91 5.74 -3.57
N ARG A 72 9.46 6.25 -4.69
CA ARG A 72 9.57 7.70 -4.92
C ARG A 72 8.21 8.43 -5.04
N ILE A 73 7.13 7.69 -5.27
CA ILE A 73 5.77 8.23 -5.40
C ILE A 73 5.07 8.34 -4.04
N CYS A 74 5.04 7.25 -3.25
CA CYS A 74 4.26 7.19 -2.02
C CYS A 74 5.07 6.95 -0.72
N GLY A 75 6.38 6.73 -0.82
CA GLY A 75 7.27 6.45 0.32
C GLY A 75 7.29 5.00 0.80
N SER A 76 6.34 4.15 0.38
CA SER A 76 6.27 2.75 0.83
C SER A 76 7.43 1.89 0.30
N THR A 77 7.95 1.00 1.14
CA THR A 77 8.90 -0.09 0.82
C THR A 77 8.21 -1.37 0.31
N ARG A 78 6.88 -1.40 0.29
CA ARG A 78 6.06 -2.53 -0.19
C ARG A 78 5.60 -2.38 -1.63
N CYS A 79 5.99 -1.30 -2.31
CA CYS A 79 5.69 -1.16 -3.74
C CYS A 79 6.68 -1.98 -4.56
N GLY A 80 6.19 -2.76 -5.51
CA GLY A 80 7.03 -3.35 -6.55
C GLY A 80 7.55 -2.33 -7.58
N PRO A 81 7.89 -2.78 -8.79
CA PRO A 81 8.35 -1.92 -9.89
C PRO A 81 7.34 -0.81 -10.23
N GLN A 82 6.04 -1.09 -10.06
CA GLN A 82 4.98 -0.11 -10.17
C GLN A 82 4.37 0.19 -8.79
N CYS A 83 4.17 1.48 -8.53
CA CYS A 83 3.63 1.94 -7.26
C CYS A 83 2.21 1.43 -7.03
N ARG A 84 1.94 0.86 -5.83
CA ARG A 84 0.62 0.31 -5.47
C ARG A 84 -0.51 1.32 -5.66
N VAL A 85 -0.31 2.58 -5.28
CA VAL A 85 -1.34 3.64 -5.41
C VAL A 85 -1.73 3.98 -6.85
N ASN A 86 -0.90 3.63 -7.84
CA ASN A 86 -1.09 4.03 -9.24
C ASN A 86 -1.35 2.85 -10.19
N ARG A 87 -1.31 1.60 -9.71
CA ARG A 87 -1.53 0.41 -10.56
C ARG A 87 -2.91 -0.19 -10.37
N LYS A 88 -3.35 -0.96 -11.36
CA LYS A 88 -4.69 -1.58 -11.44
C LYS A 88 -4.67 -3.11 -11.31
N PHE A 89 -3.50 -3.70 -11.07
CA PHE A 89 -3.32 -5.15 -11.01
C PHE A 89 -2.75 -5.60 -9.66
N PHE A 90 -2.91 -6.89 -9.39
CA PHE A 90 -2.26 -7.64 -8.33
C PHE A 90 -1.30 -8.65 -8.96
N TYR A 91 -0.25 -9.04 -8.23
CA TYR A 91 0.49 -10.25 -8.60
C TYR A 91 -0.34 -11.47 -8.22
N GLU A 92 -0.47 -12.44 -9.13
CA GLU A 92 -1.30 -13.62 -8.90
C GLU A 92 -0.51 -14.76 -8.27
N THR A 93 0.71 -14.99 -8.77
CA THR A 93 1.58 -16.08 -8.34
C THR A 93 3.05 -15.65 -8.38
N ILE A 94 3.87 -16.25 -7.52
CA ILE A 94 5.33 -16.17 -7.56
C ILE A 94 5.82 -17.59 -7.85
N VAL A 95 6.56 -17.73 -8.94
CA VAL A 95 7.20 -18.99 -9.35
C VAL A 95 8.69 -18.84 -9.12
N TYR A 96 9.31 -19.81 -8.45
CA TYR A 96 10.74 -19.80 -8.18
C TYR A 96 11.50 -20.55 -9.28
N ASP A 97 12.47 -19.90 -9.90
CA ASP A 97 13.33 -20.56 -10.89
C ASP A 97 14.12 -21.70 -10.23
N GLY A 98 14.08 -22.88 -10.85
CA GLY A 98 14.83 -24.05 -10.39
C GLY A 98 14.25 -24.77 -9.15
N LYS A 99 13.06 -24.40 -8.69
CA LYS A 99 12.30 -25.14 -7.66
C LYS A 99 10.87 -25.31 -8.13
N ASP A 100 10.26 -26.47 -7.84
CA ASP A 100 8.81 -26.64 -8.01
C ASP A 100 8.05 -26.00 -6.84
N LEU A 101 8.34 -24.72 -6.59
CA LEU A 101 7.74 -23.93 -5.54
C LEU A 101 6.97 -22.78 -6.18
N THR A 102 5.67 -22.76 -5.94
CA THR A 102 4.77 -21.68 -6.38
C THR A 102 4.01 -21.13 -5.18
N ILE A 103 4.06 -19.81 -4.99
CA ILE A 103 3.26 -19.11 -3.99
C ILE A 103 2.10 -18.43 -4.72
N SER A 104 0.87 -18.65 -4.26
CA SER A 104 -0.33 -18.02 -4.83
C SER A 104 -0.84 -16.89 -3.96
N ASN A 105 -1.32 -15.83 -4.60
CA ASN A 105 -1.90 -14.70 -3.91
C ASN A 105 -3.27 -15.06 -3.33
N LYS A 106 -3.32 -15.13 -2.01
CA LYS A 106 -4.53 -15.33 -1.19
C LYS A 106 -5.43 -14.09 -1.14
N HIS A 107 -4.93 -12.95 -1.61
CA HIS A 107 -5.60 -11.65 -1.55
C HIS A 107 -6.08 -11.17 -2.94
N LEU A 108 -6.56 -12.09 -3.78
CA LEU A 108 -7.22 -11.73 -5.04
C LEU A 108 -8.75 -11.60 -4.84
N PRO A 109 -9.38 -10.58 -5.44
CA PRO A 109 -10.84 -10.48 -5.44
C PRO A 109 -11.43 -11.63 -6.27
N GLY A 110 -12.28 -12.47 -5.66
CA GLY A 110 -12.98 -13.57 -6.35
C GLY A 110 -12.52 -14.99 -6.01
N LYS A 111 -11.56 -15.17 -5.09
CA LYS A 111 -11.30 -16.46 -4.44
C LYS A 111 -11.84 -16.44 -3.01
N MET A 112 -13.16 -16.52 -2.87
CA MET A 112 -13.86 -16.87 -1.61
C MET A 112 -14.70 -18.10 -1.88
#